data_AF-A0ABD4Q540-F1
#
_entry.id   AF-A0ABD4Q540-F1
#
_cell.length_a   1.000
_cell.length_b   1.000
_cell.length_c   1.000
_cell.angle_alpha   90.00
_cell.angle_beta   90.00
_cell.angle_gamma   90.00
#
_symmetry.space_group_name_H-M   'P 1'
#
loop_
_entity.id
_entity.type
_entity.pdbx_description
1 polymer ?
#
loop_
_entity_poly.entity_id
_entity_poly.type
_entity_poly.pdbx_seq_one_letter_code
_entity_poly.pdbx_strand_id
1 'polypeptide(L)' 'MTQELWRLSAAEMAGRVARRDVSATELTRSCLQRLEAVNPVINAIVDVMADSALQAASDADATIARGAPVGPLHG' A
#
# COMPACT_ATOMS: atom_id res chain seq x y z
N MET A 1 -14.67 11.70 -4.91
CA MET A 1 -13.25 11.75 -5.27
C MET A 1 -12.51 10.86 -4.30
N THR A 2 -12.20 9.64 -4.72
CA THR A 2 -11.50 8.65 -3.90
C THR A 2 -10.17 9.26 -3.45
N GLN A 3 -9.89 9.26 -2.15
CA GLN A 3 -8.64 9.81 -1.60
C GLN A 3 -7.42 9.28 -2.37
N GLU A 4 -6.48 10.15 -2.72
CA GLU A 4 -5.18 9.75 -3.29
C GLU A 4 -4.29 9.15 -2.20
N LEU A 5 -4.55 7.90 -1.83
CA LEU A 5 -3.87 7.24 -0.72
C LEU A 5 -2.35 7.21 -0.89
N TRP A 6 -1.85 7.14 -2.13
CA TRP A 6 -0.42 7.20 -2.47
C TRP A 6 0.28 8.49 -2.01
N ARG A 7 -0.45 9.56 -1.67
CA ARG A 7 0.10 10.85 -1.21
C ARG A 7 0.31 10.93 0.29
N LEU A 8 -0.20 9.98 1.05
CA LEU A 8 -0.01 9.93 2.49
C LEU A 8 1.49 9.74 2.80
N SER A 9 1.94 10.27 3.94
CA SER A 9 3.25 9.91 4.47
C SER A 9 3.25 8.45 4.94
N ALA A 10 4.43 7.84 5.02
CA ALA A 10 4.58 6.47 5.52
C ALA A 10 3.97 6.29 6.94
N ALA A 11 4.12 7.30 7.80
CA ALA A 11 3.55 7.28 9.15
C ALA A 11 2.01 7.34 9.14
N GLU A 12 1.43 8.13 8.24
CA GLU A 12 -0.04 8.17 8.07
C GLU A 12 -0.58 6.86 7.49
N MET A 13 0.11 6.29 6.51
CA MET A 13 -0.24 4.98 5.92
C MET A 13 -0.24 3.89 6.99
N ALA A 14 0.90 3.69 7.68
CA ALA A 14 1.04 2.68 8.73
C ALA A 14 0.03 2.88 9.87
N GLY A 15 -0.20 4.13 10.28
CA GLY A 15 -1.19 4.45 11.31
C GLY A 15 -2.62 4.12 10.89
N ARG A 16 -3.00 4.39 9.64
CA ARG A 16 -4.33 4.06 9.11
C ARG A 16 -4.54 2.56 8.95
N VAL A 17 -3.51 1.84 8.50
CA VAL A 17 -3.52 0.38 8.37
C VAL A 17 -3.65 -0.28 9.75
N ALA A 18 -2.85 0.15 10.73
CA ALA A 18 -2.93 -0.36 12.10
C ALA A 18 -4.30 -0.13 12.76
N ARG A 19 -4.97 1.00 12.45
CA ARG A 19 -6.33 1.30 12.91
C ARG A 19 -7.44 0.66 12.06
N ARG A 20 -7.09 -0.01 10.95
CA ARG A 20 -8.02 -0.58 9.97
C ARG A 20 -8.91 0.47 9.28
N ASP A 21 -8.44 1.71 9.21
CA ASP A 21 -9.12 2.79 8.48
C ASP A 21 -9.05 2.57 6.96
N VAL A 22 -7.95 1.96 6.51
CA VAL A 22 -7.63 1.61 5.11
C VAL A 22 -6.85 0.29 5.13
N SER A 23 -7.08 -0.58 4.15
CA SER A 23 -6.30 -1.82 4.00
C SER A 23 -4.94 -1.57 3.32
N ALA A 24 -3.93 -2.37 3.65
CA ALA A 24 -2.65 -2.37 2.94
C ALA A 24 -2.87 -2.63 1.45
N THR A 25 -3.81 -3.52 1.10
CA THR A 25 -4.18 -3.81 -0.29
C THR A 25 -4.69 -2.57 -1.03
N GLU A 26 -5.53 -1.73 -0.40
CA GLU A 26 -6.00 -0.47 -0.99
C GLU A 26 -4.87 0.54 -1.19
N LEU A 27 -3.95 0.66 -0.22
CA LEU A 27 -2.77 1.52 -0.35
C LEU A 27 -1.89 1.08 -1.53
N THR A 28 -1.55 -0.21 -1.60
CA THR A 28 -0.73 -0.76 -2.69
C THR A 28 -1.38 -0.54 -4.05
N ARG A 29 -2.69 -0.78 -4.18
CA ARG A 29 -3.42 -0.49 -5.42
C ARG A 29 -3.34 0.99 -5.80
N SER A 30 -3.46 1.90 -4.84
CA SER A 30 -3.34 3.34 -5.10
C SER A 30 -1.96 3.72 -5.63
N CYS A 31 -0.91 3.15 -5.05
CA CYS A 31 0.47 3.36 -5.52
C CYS A 31 0.71 2.78 -6.91
N LEU A 32 0.21 1.57 -7.21
CA LEU A 32 0.32 0.95 -8.53
C LEU A 32 -0.43 1.75 -9.60
N GLN A 33 -1.63 2.25 -9.30
CA GLN A 33 -2.36 3.14 -10.23
C GLN A 33 -1.59 4.43 -10.52
N ARG A 34 -0.94 5.02 -9.50
CA ARG A 34 -0.10 6.20 -9.71
C ARG A 34 1.14 5.88 -10.55
N LEU A 35 1.75 4.73 -10.30
CA LEU A 35 2.88 4.23 -11.07
C LEU A 35 2.50 4.10 -12.55
N GLU A 36 1.41 3.39 -12.86
CA GLU A 36 0.92 3.20 -14.24
C GLU A 36 0.67 4.53 -14.96
N ALA A 37 0.11 5.52 -14.26
CA ALA A 37 -0.20 6.82 -14.83
C ALA A 37 1.02 7.70 -15.15
N VAL A 38 2.16 7.50 -14.48
CA VAL A 38 3.28 8.47 -14.50
C VAL A 38 4.61 7.86 -14.91
N ASN A 39 4.86 6.59 -14.60
CA ASN A 39 6.10 5.92 -14.94
C ASN A 39 6.41 5.90 -16.45
N PRO A 40 5.44 5.87 -17.39
CA PRO A 40 5.75 5.97 -18.83
C PRO A 40 6.48 7.27 -19.23
N VAL A 41 6.30 8.35 -18.46
CA VAL A 41 6.95 9.66 -18.73
C VAL A 41 8.26 9.80 -17.97
N ILE A 42 8.33 9.30 -16.73
CA ILE A 42 9.51 9.44 -15.86
C ILE A 42 10.54 8.33 -16.09
N ASN A 43 10.06 7.11 -16.38
CA ASN A 43 10.84 5.89 -16.50
C ASN A 43 11.72 5.61 -15.26
N ALA A 44 11.14 5.75 -14.06
CA ALA A 44 11.85 5.56 -12.79
C ALA A 44 11.88 4.10 -12.32
N ILE A 45 10.90 3.29 -12.74
CA ILE A 45 10.74 1.90 -12.31
C ILE A 45 10.84 1.00 -13.53
N VAL A 46 11.83 0.09 -13.51
CA VAL A 46 12.16 -0.81 -14.62
C VAL A 46 11.45 -2.16 -14.54
N ASP A 47 11.07 -2.58 -13.34
CA ASP A 47 10.37 -3.84 -13.09
C ASP A 47 9.26 -3.59 -12.06
N VAL A 48 8.04 -3.92 -12.43
CA VAL A 48 6.84 -3.67 -11.63
C VAL A 48 6.35 -4.99 -11.07
N MET A 49 6.70 -5.25 -9.81
CA MET A 49 6.34 -6.48 -9.10
C MET A 49 4.91 -6.42 -8.52
N ALA A 50 3.92 -6.08 -9.36
CA ALA A 50 2.55 -5.76 -8.94
C ALA A 50 1.88 -6.93 -8.17
N ASP A 51 1.97 -8.14 -8.72
CA ASP A 51 1.31 -9.31 -8.13
C ASP A 51 1.88 -9.66 -6.75
N SER A 52 3.20 -9.68 -6.62
CA SER A 52 3.84 -9.96 -5.33
C SER A 52 3.60 -8.84 -4.31
N ALA A 53 3.52 -7.58 -4.76
CA ALA A 53 3.19 -6.46 -3.88
C ALA A 53 1.76 -6.58 -3.34
N LEU A 54 0.79 -6.94 -4.19
CA LEU A 54 -0.58 -7.18 -3.78
C LEU A 54 -0.72 -8.40 -2.86
N GLN A 55 0.05 -9.46 -3.11
CA GLN A 55 0.08 -10.63 -2.23
C GLN A 55 0.61 -10.28 -0.84
N ALA A 56 1.73 -9.55 -0.76
CA ALA A 56 2.29 -9.11 0.51
C ALA A 56 1.33 -8.19 1.28
N ALA A 57 0.63 -7.29 0.58
CA ALA A 57 -0.39 -6.43 1.17
C ALA A 57 -1.56 -7.22 1.75
N SER A 58 -2.04 -8.24 1.02
CA SER A 58 -3.08 -9.15 1.52
C SER A 58 -2.63 -9.92 2.77
N ASP A 59 -1.37 -10.35 2.84
CA ASP A 59 -0.83 -11.05 4.01
C ASP A 59 -0.69 -10.11 5.22
N ALA A 60 -0.34 -8.86 4.97
CA ALA A 60 -0.30 -7.79 5.97
C ALA A 60 -1.70 -7.52 6.54
N ASP A 61 -2.71 -7.40 5.68
CA ASP A 61 -4.12 -7.24 6.08
C ASP A 61 -4.61 -8.44 6.91
N ALA A 62 -4.28 -9.66 6.48
CA ALA A 62 -4.63 -10.88 7.22
C ALA A 62 -3.96 -10.93 8.61
N THR A 63 -2.73 -10.44 8.73
CA THR A 63 -2.00 -10.37 10.01
C THR A 63 -2.69 -9.40 10.97
N ILE A 64 -3.12 -8.24 10.47
CA ILE A 64 -3.90 -7.28 11.25
C ILE A 64 -5.26 -7.85 11.63
N ALA A 65 -5.94 -8.54 10.71
CA ALA A 65 -7.24 -9.15 10.98
C ALA A 65 -7.18 -10.17 12.13
N ARG A 66 -6.08 -10.93 12.23
CA ARG A 66 -5.82 -11.86 13.34
C ARG A 66 -5.46 -11.19 14.67
N GLY A 67 -5.28 -9.87 14.71
CA GLY A 67 -4.90 -9.13 15.92
C GLY A 67 -3.46 -9.40 16.35
N ALA A 68 -2.61 -9.86 15.44
CA ALA A 68 -1.20 -10.10 15.73
C ALA A 68 -0.46 -8.77 15.96
N PRO A 69 0.61 -8.75 16.77
CA PRO A 69 1.47 -7.57 16.88
C PRO A 69 2.13 -7.26 15.53
N VAL A 70 2.11 -5.99 15.14
CA VAL A 70 2.65 -5.50 13.87
C VAL A 70 3.74 -4.45 14.10
N GLY A 71 4.70 -4.38 13.17
CA GLY A 71 5.79 -3.41 13.23
C GLY A 71 5.34 -1.97 12.92
N PRO A 72 6.21 -0.97 13.16
CA PRO A 72 5.88 0.45 12.99
C PRO A 72 5.62 0.88 11.53
N LEU A 73 6.01 0.05 10.55
CA LEU A 73 5.78 0.27 9.11
C LEU A 73 5.03 -0.91 8.47
N HIS A 74 4.14 -1.55 9.24
CA HIS A 74 3.32 -2.64 8.70
C HIS A 74 2.21 -2.09 7.78
N GLY A 75 2.14 -2.63 6.57
CA GLY A 75 1.28 -2.14 5.48
C GLY A 75 2.12 -1.60 4.34
#